data_AF-A0A1M6KHL7-F1
#
_entry.id   AF-A0A1M6KHL7-F1
#
_cell.length_a   1.000
_cell.length_b   1.000
_cell.length_c   1.000
_cell.angle_alpha   90.00
_cell.angle_beta   90.00
_cell.angle_gamma   90.00
#
_symmetry.space_group_name_H-M   'P 1'
#
loop_
_entity.id
_entity.type
_entity.pdbx_description
1 polymer ?
#
loop_
_entity_poly.entity_id
_entity_poly.type
_entity_poly.pdbx_seq_one_letter_code
_entity_poly.pdbx_strand_id
1 'polypeptide(L)'
;MIKNLIIREEKTEDYYNTELMAMRSFWNKYYPGASEHYLIRIVRESEDYIPEISHVAELDGKIVGAVFYTRAWIVDGDICQVRYWEFLIPARILSDLSQKPIAGSDVIFEWNHKGESRIIKVFKNLLE
;
A
#
# COMPACT_ATOMS: atom_id res chain seq x y z
N MET A 1 -9.91 -4.23 -25.66
CA MET A 1 -9.97 -3.09 -24.71
C MET A 1 -10.97 -3.44 -23.63
N ILE A 2 -10.56 -3.34 -22.36
CA ILE A 2 -11.49 -3.44 -21.24
C ILE A 2 -12.38 -2.19 -21.30
N LYS A 3 -13.69 -2.38 -21.54
CA LYS A 3 -14.66 -1.28 -21.52
C LYS A 3 -15.09 -1.04 -20.08
N ASN A 4 -15.43 0.20 -19.73
CA ASN A 4 -15.96 0.58 -18.40
C ASN A 4 -15.02 0.37 -17.21
N LEU A 5 -13.70 0.37 -17.42
CA LEU A 5 -12.73 0.48 -16.33
C LEU A 5 -12.59 1.95 -15.94
N ILE A 6 -12.83 2.27 -14.67
CA ILE A 6 -12.71 3.61 -14.11
C ILE A 6 -11.74 3.55 -12.93
N ILE A 7 -10.79 4.48 -12.88
CA ILE A 7 -9.95 4.72 -11.70
C ILE A 7 -10.52 5.95 -11.01
N ARG A 8 -10.83 5.84 -9.72
CA ARG A 8 -11.44 6.92 -8.94
C ARG A 8 -11.07 6.82 -7.47
N GLU A 9 -11.27 7.92 -6.75
CA GLU A 9 -11.26 7.91 -5.29
C GLU A 9 -12.21 6.85 -4.73
N GLU A 10 -11.78 6.22 -3.65
CA GLU A 10 -12.60 5.29 -2.89
C GLU A 10 -13.66 6.05 -2.10
N LYS A 11 -14.90 5.54 -2.09
CA LYS A 11 -15.96 6.03 -1.21
C LYS A 11 -16.18 5.03 -0.09
N THR A 12 -16.75 5.49 1.03
CA THR A 12 -17.08 4.61 2.17
C THR A 12 -17.98 3.42 1.77
N GLU A 13 -18.85 3.61 0.78
CA GLU A 13 -19.70 2.57 0.20
C GLU A 13 -18.91 1.43 -0.48
N ASP A 14 -17.70 1.72 -0.95
CA ASP A 14 -16.82 0.74 -1.60
C ASP A 14 -16.06 -0.12 -0.60
N TYR A 15 -15.92 0.31 0.67
CA TYR A 15 -14.97 -0.27 1.62
C TYR A 15 -15.10 -1.78 1.74
N TYR A 16 -16.34 -2.27 1.90
CA TYR A 16 -16.62 -3.69 1.97
C TYR A 16 -16.21 -4.44 0.69
N ASN A 17 -16.51 -3.88 -0.48
CA ASN A 17 -16.20 -4.50 -1.76
C ASN A 17 -14.70 -4.50 -2.04
N THR A 18 -13.99 -3.44 -1.65
CA THR A 18 -12.53 -3.35 -1.70
C THR A 18 -11.88 -4.41 -0.80
N GLU A 19 -12.32 -4.50 0.46
CA GLU A 19 -11.80 -5.49 1.41
C GLU A 19 -12.09 -6.92 0.94
N LEU A 20 -13.30 -7.19 0.45
CA LEU A 20 -13.69 -8.49 -0.10
C LEU A 20 -12.88 -8.84 -1.36
N MET A 21 -12.62 -7.86 -2.24
CA MET A 21 -11.78 -8.02 -3.43
C MET A 21 -10.35 -8.39 -3.03
N ALA A 22 -9.76 -7.69 -2.05
CA ALA A 22 -8.44 -7.99 -1.54
C ALA A 22 -8.39 -9.37 -0.88
N MET A 23 -9.35 -9.69 -0.02
CA MET A 23 -9.45 -10.99 0.65
C MET A 23 -9.45 -12.13 -0.38
N ARG A 24 -10.26 -12.03 -1.43
CA ARG A 24 -10.32 -13.03 -2.51
C ARG A 24 -9.03 -13.12 -3.32
N SER A 25 -8.37 -11.98 -3.57
CA SER A 25 -7.14 -11.91 -4.35
C SER A 25 -5.94 -12.53 -3.63
N PHE A 26 -5.92 -12.47 -2.30
CA PHE A 26 -4.83 -12.97 -1.46
C PHE A 26 -5.18 -14.22 -0.64
N TRP A 27 -6.41 -14.75 -0.74
CA TRP A 27 -6.89 -15.88 0.05
C TRP A 27 -5.95 -17.08 -0.04
N ASN A 28 -5.38 -17.50 1.09
CA ASN A 28 -4.43 -18.61 1.20
C ASN A 28 -3.20 -18.51 0.28
N LYS A 29 -2.89 -17.33 -0.28
CA LYS A 29 -1.74 -17.14 -1.17
C LYS A 29 -0.43 -17.10 -0.40
N TYR A 30 -0.39 -16.29 0.66
CA TYR A 30 0.79 -16.13 1.53
C TYR A 30 0.56 -16.70 2.93
N TYR A 31 -0.65 -16.54 3.47
CA TYR A 31 -1.07 -17.07 4.77
C TYR A 31 -2.52 -17.57 4.73
N PRO A 32 -2.88 -18.55 5.58
CA PRO A 32 -4.27 -18.98 5.73
C PRO A 32 -5.20 -17.81 6.07
N GLY A 33 -6.26 -17.63 5.28
CA GLY A 33 -7.29 -16.62 5.49
C GLY A 33 -6.97 -15.21 4.98
N ALA A 34 -5.73 -14.95 4.52
CA ALA A 34 -5.24 -13.61 4.15
C ALA A 34 -5.33 -12.57 5.28
N SER A 35 -4.53 -11.50 5.19
CA SER A 35 -4.57 -10.37 6.14
C SER A 35 -4.62 -9.02 5.46
N GLU A 36 -4.44 -8.98 4.13
CA GLU A 36 -4.37 -7.78 3.32
C GLU A 36 -5.70 -7.00 3.32
N HIS A 37 -6.83 -7.71 3.36
CA HIS A 37 -8.15 -7.07 3.48
C HIS A 37 -8.32 -6.33 4.81
N TYR A 38 -7.81 -6.90 5.91
CA TYR A 38 -7.78 -6.25 7.21
C TYR A 38 -6.79 -5.07 7.23
N LEU A 39 -5.63 -5.22 6.57
CA LEU A 39 -4.66 -4.14 6.42
C LEU A 39 -5.25 -2.91 5.72
N ILE A 40 -6.05 -3.11 4.67
CA ILE A 40 -6.72 -2.00 3.97
C ILE A 40 -7.58 -1.19 4.94
N ARG A 41 -8.34 -1.86 5.82
CA ARG A 41 -9.12 -1.16 6.84
C ARG A 41 -8.23 -0.36 7.80
N ILE A 42 -7.13 -0.96 8.28
CA ILE A 42 -6.17 -0.29 9.16
C ILE A 42 -5.56 0.94 8.47
N VAL A 43 -5.20 0.82 7.19
CA VAL A 43 -4.63 1.92 6.40
C VAL A 43 -5.55 3.13 6.43
N ARG A 44 -6.86 2.95 6.18
CA ARG A 44 -7.81 4.06 6.13
C ARG A 44 -7.94 4.82 7.46
N GLU A 45 -7.67 4.14 8.58
CA GLU A 45 -7.72 4.73 9.92
C GLU A 45 -6.40 5.43 10.28
N SER A 46 -5.30 5.17 9.57
CA SER A 46 -3.98 5.75 9.87
C SER A 46 -3.92 7.26 9.65
N GLU A 47 -3.29 7.99 10.57
CA GLU A 47 -2.96 9.42 10.39
C GLU A 47 -2.03 9.66 9.19
N ASP A 48 -1.28 8.64 8.79
CA ASP A 48 -0.33 8.69 7.68
C ASP A 48 -0.95 8.32 6.32
N TYR A 49 -2.24 7.97 6.28
CA TYR A 49 -2.95 7.68 5.04
C TYR A 49 -3.07 8.92 4.15
N ILE A 50 -2.89 8.73 2.84
CA ILE A 50 -2.97 9.78 1.82
C ILE A 50 -4.12 9.42 0.86
N PRO A 51 -5.38 9.76 1.20
CA PRO A 51 -6.54 9.43 0.38
C PRO A 51 -6.51 10.09 -1.00
N GLU A 52 -5.88 11.25 -1.15
CA GLU A 52 -5.87 12.05 -2.39
C GLU A 52 -5.19 11.35 -3.56
N ILE A 53 -4.31 10.39 -3.27
CA ILE A 53 -3.58 9.61 -4.27
C ILE A 53 -3.94 8.12 -4.21
N SER A 54 -4.83 7.75 -3.30
CA SER A 54 -5.33 6.38 -3.15
C SER A 54 -6.59 6.20 -3.98
N HIS A 55 -6.65 5.11 -4.74
CA HIS A 55 -7.72 4.92 -5.71
C HIS A 55 -8.17 3.47 -5.78
N VAL A 56 -9.42 3.29 -6.18
CA VAL A 56 -9.97 2.00 -6.59
C VAL A 56 -10.10 1.95 -8.10
N ALA A 57 -9.91 0.74 -8.64
CA ALA A 57 -10.26 0.40 -10.00
C ALA A 57 -11.63 -0.28 -9.99
N GLU A 58 -12.61 0.35 -10.64
CA GLU A 58 -13.96 -0.16 -10.82
C GLU A 58 -14.14 -0.64 -12.27
N LEU A 59 -14.64 -1.86 -12.45
CA LEU A 59 -14.98 -2.44 -13.74
C LEU A 59 -16.44 -2.92 -13.71
N ASP A 60 -17.27 -2.37 -14.60
CA ASP A 60 -18.69 -2.70 -14.71
C ASP A 60 -19.42 -2.64 -13.35
N GLY A 61 -19.16 -1.59 -12.55
CA GLY A 61 -19.75 -1.40 -11.22
C GLY A 61 -19.14 -2.24 -10.11
N LYS A 62 -18.04 -2.97 -10.37
CA LYS A 62 -17.38 -3.84 -9.39
C LYS A 62 -15.96 -3.37 -9.11
N ILE A 63 -15.58 -3.31 -7.84
CA ILE A 63 -14.19 -3.07 -7.46
C ILE A 63 -13.34 -4.29 -7.86
N VAL A 64 -12.33 -4.04 -8.70
CA VAL A 64 -11.41 -5.06 -9.24
C VAL A 64 -9.96 -4.81 -8.88
N GLY A 65 -9.67 -3.67 -8.25
CA GLY A 65 -8.33 -3.34 -7.77
C GLY A 65 -8.38 -2.12 -6.87
N ALA A 66 -7.33 -1.94 -6.07
CA ALA A 66 -7.16 -0.77 -5.24
C ALA A 66 -5.67 -0.52 -4.99
N VAL A 67 -5.32 0.73 -4.77
CA VAL A 67 -4.00 1.16 -4.35
C VAL A 67 -4.15 2.16 -3.21
N PHE A 68 -3.39 1.95 -2.15
CA PHE A 68 -3.45 2.75 -0.93
C PHE A 68 -2.05 3.24 -0.59
N TYR A 69 -1.96 4.52 -0.23
CA TYR A 69 -0.69 5.17 0.07
C TYR A 69 -0.67 5.67 1.51
N THR A 70 0.47 5.44 2.17
CA THR A 70 0.75 5.94 3.51
C THR A 70 2.13 6.59 3.52
N ARG A 71 2.32 7.63 4.34
CA ARG A 71 3.65 8.19 4.57
C ARG A 71 4.58 7.16 5.22
N ALA A 72 5.85 7.23 4.86
CA ALA A 72 6.92 6.45 5.46
C ALA A 72 8.02 7.39 5.98
N TRP A 73 8.72 6.97 7.02
CA TRP A 73 9.71 7.78 7.72
C TRP A 73 11.08 7.10 7.70
N ILE A 74 12.14 7.85 7.44
CA ILE A 74 13.52 7.35 7.57
C ILE A 74 13.95 7.58 9.01
N VAL A 75 14.28 6.50 9.72
CA VAL A 75 14.68 6.58 11.14
C VAL A 75 16.17 6.41 11.35
N ASP A 76 16.86 5.65 10.50
CA ASP A 76 18.31 5.48 10.55
C ASP A 76 18.87 4.97 9.21
N GLY A 77 19.58 5.82 8.47
CA GLY A 77 20.32 5.48 7.26
C GLY A 77 19.54 4.64 6.23
N ASP A 78 19.67 3.32 6.34
CA ASP A 78 19.09 2.33 5.44
C ASP A 78 17.80 1.68 5.97
N ILE A 79 17.28 2.12 7.12
CA ILE A 79 16.04 1.63 7.74
C ILE A 79 14.96 2.71 7.65
N CYS A 80 13.88 2.34 6.99
CA CYS A 80 12.64 3.10 6.97
C CYS A 80 11.59 2.42 7.85
N GLN A 81 10.76 3.22 8.50
CA GLN A 81 9.59 2.76 9.22
C GLN A 81 8.34 3.20 8.49
N VAL A 82 7.48 2.24 8.20
CA VAL A 82 6.11 2.51 7.79
C VAL A 82 5.24 2.40 9.03
N ARG A 83 4.50 3.47 9.35
CA ARG A 83 3.66 3.56 10.54
C ARG A 83 2.27 3.02 10.20
N TYR A 84 1.93 1.89 10.80
CA TYR A 84 0.57 1.34 10.81
C TYR A 84 0.08 1.38 12.25
N TRP A 85 -0.94 2.21 12.55
CA TRP A 85 -1.59 2.39 13.87
C TRP A 85 -0.88 1.61 15.01
N GLU A 86 0.18 2.21 15.56
CA GLU A 86 0.99 1.73 16.69
C GLU A 86 1.99 0.56 16.46
N PHE A 87 2.11 0.02 15.24
CA PHE A 87 3.17 -0.91 14.82
C PHE A 87 4.06 -0.29 13.73
N LEU A 88 5.35 -0.18 14.02
CA LEU A 88 6.36 0.30 13.06
C LEU A 88 6.90 -0.92 12.31
N ILE A 89 6.70 -0.97 10.99
CA ILE A 89 7.28 -2.03 10.17
C ILE A 89 8.66 -1.55 9.69
N PRO A 90 9.76 -2.16 10.17
CA PRO A 90 11.08 -1.84 9.66
C PRO A 90 11.22 -2.40 8.23
N ALA A 91 11.69 -1.54 7.34
CA ALA A 91 12.04 -1.89 5.97
C ALA A 91 13.48 -1.48 5.69
N ARG A 92 14.24 -2.38 5.06
CA ARG A 92 15.60 -2.12 4.61
C ARG A 92 15.61 -1.65 3.15
N ILE A 93 16.45 -0.68 2.84
CA ILE A 93 16.70 -0.27 1.45
C ILE A 93 17.43 -1.40 0.71
N LEU A 94 16.93 -1.78 -0.47
CA LEU A 94 17.68 -2.67 -1.37
C LEU A 94 19.01 -2.02 -1.79
N SER A 95 20.09 -2.78 -1.71
CA SER A 95 21.46 -2.26 -1.93
C SER A 95 21.71 -1.75 -3.36
N ASP A 96 20.91 -2.18 -4.32
CA ASP A 96 21.02 -1.89 -5.75
C ASP A 96 20.03 -0.82 -6.24
N LEU A 97 19.35 -0.10 -5.32
CA LEU A 97 18.51 1.03 -5.73
C LEU A 97 19.35 2.14 -6.38
N SER A 98 18.82 2.68 -7.48
CA SER A 98 19.46 3.78 -8.22
C SER A 98 19.60 5.06 -7.39
N GLN A 99 18.76 5.23 -6.37
CA GLN A 99 18.81 6.35 -5.44
C GLN A 99 18.34 5.91 -4.05
N LYS A 100 18.91 6.52 -3.00
CA LYS A 100 18.40 6.37 -1.63
C LYS A 100 17.20 7.31 -1.43
N PRO A 101 16.18 6.90 -0.63
CA PRO A 101 15.10 7.78 -0.26
C PRO A 101 15.65 8.90 0.62
N ILE A 102 15.13 10.10 0.41
CA ILE A 102 15.32 11.27 1.28
C ILE A 102 13.98 11.66 1.88
N ALA A 103 13.96 12.52 2.89
CA ALA A 103 12.72 13.06 3.43
C ALA A 103 11.86 13.67 2.30
N GLY A 104 10.61 13.24 2.21
CA GLY A 104 9.68 13.62 1.13
C GLY A 104 9.75 12.75 -0.13
N SER A 105 10.59 11.71 -0.17
CA SER A 105 10.54 10.71 -1.26
C SER A 105 9.37 9.77 -1.08
N ASP A 106 8.70 9.44 -2.17
CA ASP A 106 7.77 8.32 -2.22
C ASP A 106 8.53 7.02 -2.44
N VAL A 107 8.10 5.94 -1.80
CA VAL A 107 8.75 4.62 -1.93
C VAL A 107 7.73 3.53 -2.18
N ILE A 108 8.13 2.52 -2.97
CA ILE A 108 7.43 1.24 -2.99
C ILE A 108 8.19 0.31 -2.08
N PHE A 109 7.48 -0.27 -1.11
CA PHE A 109 8.04 -1.29 -0.23
C PHE A 109 7.31 -2.63 -0.40
N GLU A 110 8.10 -3.70 -0.33
CA GLU A 110 7.65 -5.07 -0.24
C GLU A 110 7.51 -5.43 1.24
N TRP A 111 6.29 -5.75 1.66
CA TRP A 111 6.03 -6.18 3.04
C TRP A 111 6.36 -7.66 3.23
N ASN A 112 7.25 -7.94 4.19
CA ASN A 112 7.55 -9.30 4.64
C ASN A 112 6.94 -9.55 6.03
N HIS A 113 5.93 -10.42 6.11
CA HIS A 113 5.23 -10.74 7.36
C HIS A 113 6.09 -11.56 8.35
N LYS A 114 7.13 -12.25 7.88
CA LYS A 114 7.98 -13.17 8.66
C LYS A 114 9.41 -12.67 8.83
N GLY A 115 9.71 -11.46 8.36
CA GLY A 115 11.07 -10.95 8.32
C GLY A 115 11.12 -9.46 8.03
N GLU A 116 12.29 -8.97 7.65
CA GLU A 116 12.50 -7.57 7.31
C GLU A 116 11.83 -7.24 5.97
N SER A 117 11.05 -6.16 5.95
CA SER A 117 10.45 -5.63 4.72
C SER A 117 11.51 -4.91 3.90
N ARG A 118 11.25 -4.63 2.63
CA ARG A 118 12.25 -4.02 1.74
C ARG A 118 11.69 -2.85 0.96
N ILE A 119 12.44 -1.76 0.87
CA ILE A 119 12.15 -0.73 -0.14
C ILE A 119 12.74 -1.18 -1.45
N ILE A 120 11.88 -1.38 -2.45
CA ILE A 120 12.24 -1.90 -3.77
C ILE A 120 12.34 -0.80 -4.82
N LYS A 121 11.82 0.40 -4.54
CA LYS A 121 11.91 1.55 -5.45
C LYS A 121 11.70 2.86 -4.70
N VAL A 122 12.40 3.91 -5.14
CA VAL A 122 12.30 5.28 -4.61
C VAL A 122 11.93 6.22 -5.74
N PHE A 123 11.00 7.12 -5.50
CA PHE A 123 10.52 8.14 -6.42
C PHE A 123 10.68 9.52 -5.79
N LYS A 124 10.90 10.54 -6.62
CA LYS A 124 11.02 11.92 -6.16
C LYS A 124 9.63 12.53 -5.87
N ASN A 125 8.63 12.11 -6.64
CA ASN A 125 7.21 12.36 -6.48
C ASN A 125 6.50 11.27 -7.30
N LEU A 126 5.55 10.55 -6.72
CA LEU A 126 4.80 9.52 -7.43
C LEU A 126 3.77 10.10 -8.42
N LEU A 127 3.48 11.40 -8.31
CA LEU A 127 2.51 12.14 -9.12
C LEU A 127 3.13 12.93 -10.28
N GLU A 128 4.45 12.92 -10.44
CA GLU A 128 5.18 13.46 -11.61
C GLU A 128 5.62 12.35 -12.56
#